data_AF-A0AB34JBC7-F1
#
_entry.id   AF-A0AB34JBC7-F1
#
_cell.length_a   1.000
_cell.length_b   1.000
_cell.length_c   1.000
_cell.angle_alpha   90.00
_cell.angle_beta   90.00
_cell.angle_gamma   90.00
#
_symmetry.space_group_name_H-M   'P 1'
#
loop_
_entity.id
_entity.type
_entity.pdbx_description
1 polymer ?
#
loop_
_entity_poly.entity_id
_entity_poly.type
_entity_poly.pdbx_seq_one_letter_code
_entity_poly.pdbx_strand_id
1 'polypeptide(L)'
;MGGSRASLRREKRKAKANGDAHPPKRVKACEVDGAPSLPAAAAVVLERARAVDSAASPLSSAREWQIPTPTPDTDDALLAALHMAVEQAATIHGRKYRYGALLIAGEDHVPLKSGSNKKPFLRDNIHAEMSVLKGCPRPAGKDMLIARLAPCAPEPGRDSESESFSSKPERRKILNARPCERCEAKMVSKGIRRCYFTINASSIGVLEYNPDS
;
A
#
# COMPACT_ATOMS: atom_id res chain seq x y z
N MET A 1 48.10 -1.51 -9.20
CA MET A 1 47.07 -1.12 -10.20
C MET A 1 45.71 -1.20 -9.52
N GLY A 2 44.85 -0.18 -9.66
CA GLY A 2 43.55 -0.13 -8.95
C GLY A 2 42.38 0.09 -9.90
N GLY A 3 41.57 -0.95 -10.14
CA GLY A 3 40.35 -0.84 -10.96
C GLY A 3 39.23 -0.08 -10.22
N SER A 4 38.65 0.92 -10.87
CA SER A 4 37.54 1.71 -10.29
C SER A 4 36.32 0.83 -10.00
N ARG A 5 35.63 1.09 -8.88
CA ARG A 5 34.44 0.33 -8.40
C ARG A 5 33.31 0.15 -9.44
N ALA A 6 33.30 0.94 -10.52
CA ALA A 6 32.39 0.77 -11.65
C ALA A 6 32.65 -0.50 -12.49
N SER A 7 33.91 -0.91 -12.70
CA SER A 7 34.24 -2.08 -13.53
C SER A 7 33.73 -3.38 -12.89
N LEU A 8 34.08 -3.60 -11.62
CA LEU A 8 33.64 -4.73 -10.79
C LEU A 8 32.11 -4.90 -10.78
N ARG A 9 31.34 -3.80 -10.82
CA ARG A 9 29.87 -3.84 -10.91
C ARG A 9 29.35 -4.26 -12.29
N ARG A 10 30.08 -3.97 -13.36
CA ARG A 10 29.74 -4.37 -14.74
C ARG A 10 30.06 -5.85 -14.97
N GLU A 11 31.21 -6.32 -14.49
CA GLU A 11 31.63 -7.73 -14.55
C GLU A 11 30.68 -8.63 -13.75
N LYS A 12 30.36 -8.27 -12.50
CA LYS A 12 29.45 -9.05 -11.65
C LYS A 12 28.00 -9.12 -12.18
N ARG A 13 27.61 -8.23 -13.10
CA ARG A 13 26.36 -8.38 -13.88
C ARG A 13 26.51 -9.34 -15.06
N LYS A 14 27.63 -9.29 -15.80
CA LYS A 14 27.88 -10.17 -16.95
C LYS A 14 27.98 -11.65 -16.53
N ALA A 15 28.58 -11.92 -15.36
CA ALA A 15 28.71 -13.27 -14.81
C ALA A 15 27.37 -13.95 -14.42
N LYS A 16 26.28 -13.19 -14.25
CA LYS A 16 24.96 -13.74 -13.84
C LYS A 16 23.98 -13.94 -15.00
N ALA A 17 24.45 -13.87 -16.25
CA ALA A 17 23.62 -14.02 -17.45
C ALA A 17 23.82 -15.36 -18.20
N ASN A 18 24.93 -16.07 -17.94
CA ASN A 18 25.32 -17.30 -18.65
C ASN A 18 25.39 -18.52 -17.70
N GLY A 19 24.43 -18.65 -16.77
CA GLY A 19 24.45 -19.65 -15.70
C GLY A 19 23.22 -20.53 -15.67
N ASP A 20 22.99 -21.29 -16.75
CA ASP A 20 21.88 -22.24 -16.87
C ASP A 20 22.39 -23.67 -16.71
N ALA A 21 21.99 -24.35 -15.63
CA ALA A 21 22.34 -25.74 -15.34
C ALA A 21 21.47 -26.34 -14.21
N HIS A 22 20.61 -27.30 -14.55
CA HIS A 22 19.93 -28.18 -13.59
C HIS A 22 20.86 -29.32 -13.14
N PRO A 23 20.97 -29.63 -11.83
CA PRO A 23 21.43 -30.94 -11.37
C PRO A 23 20.25 -31.91 -11.13
N PRO A 24 20.45 -33.23 -11.25
CA PRO A 24 19.35 -34.21 -11.38
C PRO A 24 18.83 -34.80 -10.06
N LYS A 25 17.67 -35.48 -10.15
CA LYS A 25 17.14 -36.39 -9.12
C LYS A 25 18.14 -37.52 -8.85
N ARG A 26 18.25 -37.99 -7.60
CA ARG A 26 18.93 -39.26 -7.27
C ARG A 26 18.02 -40.13 -6.39
N VAL A 27 17.91 -41.39 -6.75
CA VAL A 27 17.06 -42.40 -6.09
C VAL A 27 17.92 -43.25 -5.14
N LYS A 28 17.36 -43.71 -4.03
CA LYS A 28 17.79 -44.94 -3.35
C LYS A 28 16.61 -45.55 -2.58
N ALA A 29 16.62 -46.88 -2.44
CA ALA A 29 15.60 -47.69 -1.79
C ALA A 29 16.27 -48.77 -0.91
N CYS A 30 15.48 -49.74 -0.43
CA CYS A 30 15.71 -50.75 0.61
C CYS A 30 15.69 -50.11 2.02
N GLU A 31 14.65 -50.25 2.86
CA GLU A 31 13.69 -51.34 3.19
C GLU A 31 14.35 -52.57 3.86
N VAL A 32 13.76 -53.24 4.88
CA VAL A 32 12.36 -53.19 5.41
C VAL A 32 12.26 -52.33 6.71
N ASP A 33 11.78 -52.68 7.92
CA ASP A 33 11.20 -53.89 8.57
C ASP A 33 10.42 -53.51 9.87
N GLY A 34 9.74 -54.46 10.54
CA GLY A 34 9.23 -54.36 11.93
C GLY A 34 7.76 -53.93 12.14
N ALA A 35 6.81 -54.87 12.01
CA ALA A 35 5.40 -54.70 12.45
C ALA A 35 5.18 -55.21 13.89
N PRO A 36 4.08 -54.84 14.61
CA PRO A 36 2.82 -55.56 14.41
C PRO A 36 1.49 -54.78 14.64
N SER A 37 0.38 -55.45 14.25
CA SER A 37 -1.01 -55.33 14.74
C SER A 37 -1.87 -54.07 14.47
N LEU A 38 -3.01 -54.32 13.81
CA LEU A 38 -4.22 -53.47 13.63
C LEU A 38 -5.13 -53.52 14.89
N PRO A 39 -6.17 -52.66 15.05
CA PRO A 39 -7.45 -52.84 14.32
C PRO A 39 -8.15 -51.57 13.80
N ALA A 40 -9.12 -51.80 12.91
CA ALA A 40 -9.81 -50.84 12.04
C ALA A 40 -10.89 -49.94 12.68
N ALA A 41 -11.03 -48.72 12.12
CA ALA A 41 -12.29 -48.00 11.89
C ALA A 41 -12.07 -47.02 10.71
N ALA A 42 -12.65 -47.22 9.52
CA ALA A 42 -14.07 -46.98 9.16
C ALA A 42 -14.44 -45.48 9.03
N ALA A 43 -14.13 -44.87 7.88
CA ALA A 43 -14.72 -43.60 7.42
C ALA A 43 -14.69 -43.50 5.89
N VAL A 44 -15.84 -43.71 5.22
CA VAL A 44 -15.99 -43.49 3.77
C VAL A 44 -16.66 -42.14 3.55
N VAL A 45 -15.92 -41.14 3.05
CA VAL A 45 -16.49 -39.92 2.46
C VAL A 45 -15.77 -39.58 1.16
N LEU A 46 -16.36 -40.10 0.08
CA LEU A 46 -16.48 -39.52 -1.26
C LEU A 46 -15.55 -38.36 -1.66
N GLU A 47 -14.81 -38.54 -2.76
CA GLU A 47 -14.22 -37.44 -3.50
C GLU A 47 -15.26 -36.37 -3.86
N ARG A 48 -14.98 -35.11 -3.49
CA ARG A 48 -15.58 -33.97 -4.17
C ARG A 48 -14.60 -32.82 -4.30
N ALA A 49 -13.54 -33.07 -5.05
CA ALA A 49 -12.63 -32.04 -5.58
C ALA A 49 -13.37 -31.15 -6.59
N ARG A 50 -14.34 -30.36 -6.10
CA ARG A 50 -14.89 -29.25 -6.86
C ARG A 50 -13.79 -28.20 -6.97
N ALA A 51 -13.24 -28.08 -8.18
CA ALA A 51 -12.70 -26.82 -8.63
C ALA A 51 -13.76 -25.74 -8.32
N VAL A 52 -13.43 -24.81 -7.43
CA VAL A 52 -14.10 -23.52 -7.44
C VAL A 52 -13.52 -22.83 -8.66
N ASP A 53 -14.37 -22.65 -9.67
CA ASP A 53 -13.97 -22.04 -10.93
C ASP A 53 -13.19 -20.74 -10.71
N SER A 54 -12.30 -20.44 -11.64
CA SER A 54 -11.72 -19.11 -11.75
C SER A 54 -12.78 -18.14 -12.28
N ALA A 55 -13.75 -17.83 -11.41
CA ALA A 55 -14.49 -16.60 -11.42
C ALA A 55 -13.50 -15.45 -11.22
N ALA A 56 -12.81 -15.11 -12.31
CA ALA A 56 -12.28 -13.78 -12.51
C ALA A 56 -13.49 -12.85 -12.56
N SER A 57 -13.97 -12.44 -11.38
CA SER A 57 -14.91 -11.34 -11.27
C SER A 57 -14.34 -10.21 -12.12
N PRO A 58 -15.11 -9.62 -13.04
CA PRO A 58 -14.66 -8.39 -13.67
C PRO A 58 -14.30 -7.43 -12.52
N LEU A 59 -13.21 -6.68 -12.68
CA LEU A 59 -13.01 -5.50 -11.86
C LEU A 59 -14.25 -4.64 -12.08
N SER A 60 -15.15 -4.63 -11.10
CA SER A 60 -16.35 -3.79 -11.11
C SER A 60 -15.89 -2.40 -11.49
N SER A 61 -16.48 -1.83 -12.54
CA SER A 61 -15.97 -0.61 -13.18
C SER A 61 -16.05 0.53 -12.18
N ALA A 62 -14.95 0.72 -11.44
CA ALA A 62 -14.94 1.45 -10.18
C ALA A 62 -15.49 2.85 -10.41
N ARG A 63 -16.61 3.16 -9.77
CA ARG A 63 -17.36 4.37 -10.09
C ARG A 63 -16.54 5.55 -9.61
N GLU A 64 -16.05 6.34 -10.56
CA GLU A 64 -15.22 7.51 -10.29
C GLU A 64 -16.02 8.79 -10.40
N TRP A 65 -15.92 9.65 -9.39
CA TRP A 65 -16.39 11.03 -9.44
C TRP A 65 -15.46 11.94 -8.66
N GLN A 66 -15.77 13.23 -8.65
CA GLN A 66 -15.03 14.24 -7.88
C GLN A 66 -15.98 15.04 -7.02
N ILE A 67 -15.51 15.44 -5.84
CA ILE A 67 -16.17 16.32 -4.89
C ILE A 67 -15.25 17.52 -4.61
N PRO A 68 -15.77 18.70 -4.22
CA PRO A 68 -14.92 19.79 -3.74
C PRO A 68 -14.09 19.35 -2.51
N THR A 69 -12.97 20.01 -2.24
CA THR A 69 -12.30 19.88 -0.94
C THR A 69 -13.31 20.27 0.16
N PRO A 70 -13.49 19.45 1.22
CA PRO A 70 -14.45 19.76 2.28
C PRO A 70 -14.06 21.04 3.05
N THR A 71 -15.05 21.80 3.48
CA THR A 71 -14.91 22.89 4.45
C THR A 71 -15.57 22.49 5.78
N PRO A 72 -15.30 23.20 6.89
CA PRO A 72 -15.95 22.92 8.18
C PRO A 72 -17.48 22.99 8.08
N ASP A 73 -18.01 23.84 7.18
CA ASP A 73 -19.44 24.03 6.95
C ASP A 73 -20.09 22.92 6.11
N THR A 74 -19.30 22.08 5.42
CA THR A 74 -19.82 20.99 4.58
C THR A 74 -19.61 19.60 5.15
N ASP A 75 -18.40 19.31 5.66
CA ASP A 75 -18.00 17.97 6.13
C ASP A 75 -16.72 18.08 6.98
N ASP A 76 -16.88 18.52 8.23
CA ASP A 76 -15.77 18.67 9.18
C ASP A 76 -15.05 17.33 9.46
N ALA A 77 -15.78 16.22 9.44
CA ALA A 77 -15.22 14.89 9.67
C ALA A 77 -14.28 14.45 8.52
N LEU A 78 -14.69 14.64 7.26
CA LEU A 78 -13.82 14.39 6.10
C LEU A 78 -12.65 15.39 6.03
N LEU A 79 -12.85 16.63 6.47
CA LEU A 79 -11.79 17.64 6.57
C LEU A 79 -10.74 17.25 7.63
N ALA A 80 -11.15 16.82 8.82
CA ALA A 80 -10.26 16.30 9.85
C ALA A 80 -9.51 15.05 9.37
N ALA A 81 -10.21 14.13 8.71
CA ALA A 81 -9.62 12.94 8.09
C ALA A 81 -8.57 13.29 7.01
N LEU A 82 -8.85 14.28 6.16
CA LEU A 82 -7.91 14.82 5.18
C LEU A 82 -6.67 15.42 5.85
N HIS A 83 -6.85 16.23 6.90
CA HIS A 83 -5.74 16.82 7.65
C HIS A 83 -4.81 15.74 8.25
N MET A 84 -5.35 14.70 8.88
CA MET A 84 -4.54 13.58 9.40
C MET A 84 -3.76 12.84 8.30
N ALA A 85 -4.33 12.65 7.11
CA ALA A 85 -3.60 12.06 5.98
C ALA A 85 -2.49 12.98 5.45
N VAL A 86 -2.74 14.30 5.41
CA VAL A 86 -1.73 15.32 5.05
C VAL A 86 -0.59 15.37 6.09
N GLU A 87 -0.89 15.23 7.37
CA GLU A 87 0.12 15.12 8.44
C GLU A 87 0.94 13.84 8.32
N GLN A 88 0.32 12.70 8.05
CA GLN A 88 1.05 11.47 7.76
C GLN A 88 1.99 11.61 6.56
N ALA A 89 1.56 12.30 5.49
CA ALA A 89 2.42 12.63 4.36
C ALA A 89 3.60 13.54 4.79
N ALA A 90 3.36 14.52 5.68
CA ALA A 90 4.38 15.41 6.20
C ALA A 90 5.46 14.69 7.05
N THR A 91 5.17 13.53 7.65
CA THR A 91 6.18 12.74 8.39
C THR A 91 7.34 12.22 7.53
N ILE A 92 7.21 12.28 6.20
CA ILE A 92 8.21 11.80 5.23
C ILE A 92 9.14 12.94 4.81
N HIS A 93 10.43 12.75 5.08
CA HIS A 93 11.50 13.69 4.79
C HIS A 93 12.44 13.14 3.70
N GLY A 94 13.13 14.01 2.97
CA GLY A 94 14.15 13.61 1.97
C GLY A 94 13.62 12.78 0.79
N ARG A 95 12.34 12.91 0.41
CA ARG A 95 11.72 12.14 -0.70
C ARG A 95 10.91 13.02 -1.64
N LYS A 96 11.02 12.76 -2.94
CA LYS A 96 10.24 13.43 -4.01
C LYS A 96 8.72 13.21 -3.87
N TYR A 97 8.29 12.08 -3.30
CA TYR A 97 6.88 11.74 -3.16
C TYR A 97 6.56 11.37 -1.71
N ARG A 98 5.66 12.17 -1.12
CA ARG A 98 5.20 12.06 0.26
C ARG A 98 3.73 11.66 0.25
N TYR A 99 3.43 10.46 0.72
CA TYR A 99 2.07 9.91 0.75
C TYR A 99 1.68 9.54 2.17
N GLY A 100 0.52 10.02 2.61
CA GLY A 100 -0.17 9.59 3.81
C GLY A 100 -1.50 8.95 3.40
N ALA A 101 -1.95 7.98 4.20
CA ALA A 101 -3.23 7.32 4.03
C ALA A 101 -3.91 7.15 5.39
N LEU A 102 -5.25 7.07 5.38
CA LEU A 102 -6.10 6.94 6.55
C LEU A 102 -7.24 5.98 6.24
N LEU A 103 -7.43 4.97 7.09
CA LEU A 103 -8.66 4.16 7.09
C LEU A 103 -9.73 4.88 7.89
N ILE A 104 -10.96 4.87 7.37
CA ILE A 104 -12.10 5.65 7.83
C ILE A 104 -13.31 4.74 8.06
N ALA A 105 -14.12 5.02 9.08
CA ALA A 105 -15.33 4.27 9.41
C ALA A 105 -16.53 4.67 8.54
N GLY A 106 -16.48 4.35 7.25
CA GLY A 106 -17.59 4.57 6.31
C GLY A 106 -18.07 6.03 6.29
N GLU A 107 -19.39 6.20 6.33
CA GLU A 107 -20.09 7.47 6.06
C GLU A 107 -20.07 8.47 7.23
N ASP A 108 -19.76 8.02 8.46
CA ASP A 108 -19.52 8.92 9.61
C ASP A 108 -18.14 9.63 9.52
N HIS A 109 -17.34 9.29 8.50
CA HIS A 109 -15.96 9.76 8.27
C HIS A 109 -14.97 9.65 9.46
N VAL A 110 -15.29 8.84 10.48
CA VAL A 110 -14.47 8.71 11.70
C VAL A 110 -13.09 8.09 11.40
N PRO A 111 -11.97 8.73 11.79
CA PRO A 111 -10.61 8.19 11.62
C PRO A 111 -10.39 6.90 12.42
N LEU A 112 -9.95 5.83 11.74
CA LEU A 112 -9.66 4.53 12.38
C LEU A 112 -8.18 4.18 12.44
N LYS A 113 -7.42 4.44 11.36
CA LYS A 113 -5.99 4.09 11.32
C LYS A 113 -5.22 4.87 10.26
N SER A 114 -4.22 5.64 10.68
CA SER A 114 -3.34 6.36 9.78
C SER A 114 -2.08 5.55 9.41
N GLY A 115 -1.41 5.95 8.32
CA GLY A 115 -0.17 5.34 7.81
C GLY A 115 0.46 6.16 6.69
N SER A 116 1.69 5.83 6.30
CA SER A 116 2.46 6.63 5.33
C SER A 116 3.52 5.80 4.60
N ASN A 117 4.12 6.34 3.52
CA ASN A 117 5.21 5.68 2.80
C ASN A 117 6.61 5.84 3.45
N LYS A 118 6.65 6.15 4.75
CA LYS A 118 7.87 6.15 5.60
C LYS A 118 8.41 4.72 5.75
N LYS A 119 9.73 4.57 5.92
CA LYS A 119 10.39 3.27 6.17
C LYS A 119 10.72 3.09 7.67
N PRO A 120 9.84 2.51 8.52
CA PRO A 120 10.22 2.13 9.88
C PRO A 120 11.09 0.86 9.97
N PHE A 121 11.14 0.02 8.92
CA PHE A 121 11.71 -1.34 9.00
C PHE A 121 12.72 -1.70 7.89
N LEU A 122 13.43 -0.72 7.31
CA LEU A 122 14.44 -0.86 6.23
C LEU A 122 13.99 -1.47 4.88
N ARG A 123 13.00 -2.37 4.87
CA ARG A 123 12.39 -3.03 3.70
C ARG A 123 11.99 -2.05 2.59
N ASP A 124 11.83 -2.56 1.37
CA ASP A 124 11.46 -1.77 0.21
C ASP A 124 10.15 -1.00 0.36
N ASN A 125 9.97 0.00 -0.53
CA ASN A 125 9.00 1.07 -0.35
C ASN A 125 7.56 0.54 -0.30
N ILE A 126 7.03 0.40 0.91
CA ILE A 126 5.62 0.15 1.15
C ILE A 126 4.82 1.40 0.78
N HIS A 127 3.73 1.21 0.06
CA HIS A 127 2.75 2.25 -0.25
C HIS A 127 1.95 2.62 1.02
N ALA A 128 1.43 3.84 1.11
CA ALA A 128 0.76 4.32 2.33
C ALA A 128 -0.50 3.48 2.61
N GLU A 129 -1.29 3.23 1.56
CA GLU A 129 -2.45 2.33 1.48
C GLU A 129 -2.12 0.96 2.10
N MET A 130 -0.97 0.39 1.73
CA MET A 130 -0.53 -0.93 2.19
C MET A 130 -0.02 -0.92 3.64
N SER A 131 0.54 0.19 4.10
CA SER A 131 0.95 0.35 5.50
C SER A 131 -0.26 0.41 6.45
N VAL A 132 -1.34 1.07 6.02
CA VAL A 132 -2.63 1.13 6.72
C VAL A 132 -3.28 -0.26 6.74
N LEU A 133 -3.53 -0.86 5.57
CA LEU A 133 -4.21 -2.16 5.47
C LEU A 133 -3.49 -3.28 6.23
N LYS A 134 -2.14 -3.29 6.24
CA LYS A 134 -1.37 -4.31 6.97
C LYS A 134 -1.64 -4.30 8.48
N GLY A 135 -1.92 -3.13 9.05
CA GLY A 135 -2.16 -2.96 10.48
C GLY A 135 -3.64 -2.86 10.88
N CYS A 136 -4.59 -3.25 10.01
CA CYS A 136 -6.00 -3.33 10.35
C CYS A 136 -6.50 -4.78 10.21
N PRO A 137 -7.02 -5.42 11.27
CA PRO A 137 -7.49 -6.81 11.21
C PRO A 137 -8.81 -6.97 10.46
N ARG A 138 -9.68 -5.95 10.50
CA ARG A 138 -11.00 -5.92 9.83
C ARG A 138 -11.14 -4.63 9.00
N PRO A 139 -10.61 -4.60 7.77
CA PRO A 139 -10.70 -3.46 6.85
C PRO A 139 -11.96 -3.47 5.96
N ALA A 140 -12.79 -4.51 5.99
CA ALA A 140 -14.04 -4.56 5.24
C ALA A 140 -15.07 -3.54 5.79
N GLY A 141 -15.97 -3.07 4.92
CA GLY A 141 -17.03 -2.10 5.25
C GLY A 141 -16.52 -0.67 5.52
N LYS A 142 -15.30 -0.34 5.08
CA LYS A 142 -14.59 0.88 5.44
C LYS A 142 -14.02 1.61 4.24
N ASP A 143 -13.75 2.90 4.44
CA ASP A 143 -13.22 3.76 3.40
C ASP A 143 -11.73 4.05 3.61
N MET A 144 -11.05 4.40 2.53
CA MET A 144 -9.66 4.85 2.54
C MET A 144 -9.59 6.31 2.09
N LEU A 145 -8.81 7.15 2.76
CA LEU A 145 -8.42 8.47 2.27
C LEU A 145 -6.91 8.51 2.02
N ILE A 146 -6.50 9.03 0.86
CA ILE A 146 -5.10 9.14 0.46
C ILE A 146 -4.76 10.59 0.13
N ALA A 147 -3.74 11.13 0.80
CA ALA A 147 -3.23 12.48 0.58
C ALA A 147 -1.78 12.46 0.11
N ARG A 148 -1.46 13.29 -0.88
CA ARG A 148 -0.11 13.43 -1.43
C ARG A 148 0.38 14.87 -1.34
N LEU A 149 1.51 15.05 -0.67
CA LEU A 149 2.24 16.32 -0.70
C LEU A 149 3.28 16.33 -1.82
N ALA A 150 3.45 17.50 -2.44
CA ALA A 150 4.64 17.84 -3.21
C ALA A 150 5.92 17.67 -2.36
N PRO A 151 7.12 17.61 -2.98
CA PRO A 151 8.34 17.90 -2.24
C PRO A 151 8.21 19.26 -1.54
N CYS A 152 8.72 19.40 -0.32
CA CYS A 152 9.24 20.71 0.08
C CYS A 152 10.45 20.97 -0.82
N ALA A 153 10.64 22.21 -1.25
CA ALA A 153 11.95 22.61 -1.73
C ALA A 153 12.96 22.44 -0.58
N PRO A 154 14.23 22.14 -0.85
CA PRO A 154 15.27 22.52 0.09
C PRO A 154 15.26 24.06 0.18
N GLU A 155 15.15 24.60 1.39
CA GLU A 155 15.34 26.03 1.64
C GLU A 155 16.68 26.46 1.03
N PRO A 156 16.72 27.45 0.10
CA PRO A 156 17.93 27.79 -0.62
C PRO A 156 18.89 28.60 0.27
N GLY A 157 19.71 27.88 1.04
CA GLY A 157 20.81 28.44 1.82
C GLY A 157 20.38 29.12 3.11
N ARG A 158 20.27 28.33 4.20
CA ARG A 158 20.38 28.86 5.58
C ARG A 158 21.79 28.60 6.12
N ASP A 159 22.76 29.28 5.52
CA ASP A 159 23.93 29.74 6.26
C ASP A 159 23.63 31.17 6.74
N SER A 160 24.18 31.56 7.90
CA SER A 160 23.90 32.81 8.63
C SER A 160 22.52 32.95 9.30
N GLU A 161 22.52 33.63 10.44
CA GLU A 161 21.40 33.73 11.37
C GLU A 161 20.41 34.86 11.02
N SER A 162 19.11 34.56 10.98
CA SER A 162 18.04 35.52 11.29
C SER A 162 16.68 34.80 11.40
N GLU A 163 16.03 34.88 12.57
CA GLU A 163 14.73 34.24 12.81
C GLU A 163 13.55 35.07 12.26
N SER A 164 13.48 35.20 10.94
CA SER A 164 12.28 35.69 10.27
C SER A 164 11.16 34.63 10.32
N PHE A 165 10.42 34.60 11.43
CA PHE A 165 9.18 33.82 11.54
C PHE A 165 8.07 34.45 10.68
N SER A 166 8.12 34.18 9.38
CA SER A 166 7.01 34.48 8.47
C SER A 166 5.78 33.65 8.88
N SER A 167 4.88 34.27 9.64
CA SER A 167 3.76 33.62 10.33
C SER A 167 2.62 33.12 9.42
N LYS A 168 2.79 33.20 8.10
CA LYS A 168 1.84 32.65 7.13
C LYS A 168 2.12 31.15 6.95
N PRO A 169 1.18 30.24 7.31
CA PRO A 169 1.39 28.82 7.08
C PRO A 169 1.55 28.58 5.58
N GLU A 170 2.74 28.17 5.16
CA GLU A 170 3.06 27.92 3.76
C GLU A 170 2.05 26.89 3.21
N ARG A 171 1.30 27.27 2.17
CA ARG A 171 0.22 26.45 1.60
C ARG A 171 0.81 25.21 0.92
N ARG A 172 1.08 24.18 1.72
CA ARG A 172 1.67 22.89 1.33
C ARG A 172 0.97 22.36 0.08
N LYS A 173 1.69 22.36 -1.05
CA LYS A 173 1.12 22.01 -2.36
C LYS A 173 0.68 20.53 -2.38
N ILE A 174 -0.62 20.31 -2.23
CA ILE A 174 -1.26 18.99 -2.39
C ILE A 174 -1.28 18.64 -3.89
N LEU A 175 -1.12 17.35 -4.21
CA LEU A 175 -1.05 16.81 -5.57
C LEU A 175 -2.01 15.63 -5.76
N ASN A 176 -2.25 15.22 -7.01
CA ASN A 176 -3.03 14.01 -7.31
C ASN A 176 -2.46 12.76 -6.59
N ALA A 177 -3.29 12.13 -5.75
CA ALA A 177 -2.94 11.03 -4.87
C ALA A 177 -3.62 9.69 -5.22
N ARG A 178 -4.15 9.51 -6.44
CA ARG A 178 -4.82 8.27 -6.86
C ARG A 178 -3.99 7.03 -6.48
N PRO A 179 -4.60 5.97 -5.90
CA PRO A 179 -3.90 4.71 -5.68
C PRO A 179 -3.34 4.15 -7.00
N CYS A 180 -2.30 3.33 -6.92
CA CYS A 180 -1.93 2.51 -8.08
C CYS A 180 -2.76 1.22 -8.12
N GLU A 181 -2.93 0.65 -9.31
CA GLU A 181 -3.64 -0.62 -9.58
C GLU A 181 -3.36 -1.72 -8.54
N ARG A 182 -2.10 -1.92 -8.15
CA ARG A 182 -1.71 -2.92 -7.13
C ARG A 182 -2.30 -2.63 -5.74
N CYS A 183 -2.45 -1.36 -5.38
CA CYS A 183 -3.03 -0.95 -4.11
C CYS A 183 -4.56 -0.93 -4.18
N GLU A 184 -5.11 -0.49 -5.31
CA GLU A 184 -6.53 -0.53 -5.67
C GLU A 184 -7.09 -1.96 -5.61
N ALA A 185 -6.53 -2.90 -6.39
CA ALA A 185 -6.89 -4.32 -6.35
C ALA A 185 -6.75 -4.92 -4.93
N LYS A 186 -5.85 -4.38 -4.10
CA LYS A 186 -5.69 -4.85 -2.71
C LYS A 186 -6.65 -4.21 -1.71
N MET A 187 -7.21 -3.04 -2.01
CA MET A 187 -8.34 -2.44 -1.30
C MET A 187 -9.65 -3.18 -1.66
N VAL A 188 -9.86 -3.45 -2.96
CA VAL A 188 -10.96 -4.31 -3.46
C VAL A 188 -10.92 -5.68 -2.76
N SER A 189 -9.78 -6.38 -2.78
CA SER A 189 -9.61 -7.69 -2.10
C SER A 189 -9.67 -7.63 -0.56
N LYS A 190 -9.99 -6.49 0.02
CA LYS A 190 -10.14 -6.27 1.47
C LYS A 190 -11.51 -5.72 1.88
N GLY A 191 -12.44 -5.55 0.93
CA GLY A 191 -13.79 -5.06 1.22
C GLY A 191 -13.84 -3.56 1.56
N ILE A 192 -12.86 -2.78 1.08
CA ILE A 192 -12.92 -1.31 1.17
C ILE A 192 -14.07 -0.83 0.29
N ARG A 193 -15.00 -0.03 0.82
CA ARG A 193 -16.17 0.45 0.06
C ARG A 193 -15.75 1.52 -0.93
N ARG A 194 -15.15 2.62 -0.44
CA ARG A 194 -14.70 3.78 -1.22
C ARG A 194 -13.25 4.17 -0.95
N CYS A 195 -12.65 4.87 -1.89
CA CYS A 195 -11.33 5.48 -1.78
C CYS A 195 -11.35 6.95 -2.19
N TYR A 196 -11.28 7.83 -1.20
CA TYR A 196 -11.05 9.26 -1.36
C TYR A 196 -9.57 9.52 -1.66
N PHE A 197 -9.25 10.34 -2.66
CA PHE A 197 -7.88 10.73 -2.97
C PHE A 197 -7.78 12.21 -3.35
N THR A 198 -6.78 12.92 -2.83
CA THR A 198 -6.62 14.35 -3.14
C THR A 198 -6.35 14.56 -4.63
N ILE A 199 -7.10 15.46 -5.28
CA ILE A 199 -6.84 15.97 -6.64
C ILE A 199 -6.44 17.43 -6.50
N ASN A 200 -5.12 17.67 -6.44
CA ASN A 200 -4.54 18.96 -6.06
C ASN A 200 -5.06 19.42 -4.67
N ALA A 201 -5.21 20.73 -4.45
CA ALA A 201 -5.72 21.30 -3.19
C ALA A 201 -7.21 21.74 -3.26
N SER A 202 -7.87 21.53 -4.40
CA SER A 202 -9.20 22.07 -4.74
C SER A 202 -10.33 21.04 -4.73
N SER A 203 -9.98 19.76 -4.77
CA SER A 203 -10.90 18.67 -5.12
C SER A 203 -10.41 17.35 -4.53
N ILE A 204 -11.36 16.46 -4.23
CA ILE A 204 -11.11 15.05 -3.88
C ILE A 204 -11.75 14.19 -4.97
N GLY A 205 -11.01 13.23 -5.51
CA GLY A 205 -11.56 12.15 -6.31
C GLY A 205 -12.06 11.02 -5.42
N VAL A 206 -13.12 10.34 -5.84
CA VAL A 206 -13.69 9.19 -5.12
C VAL A 206 -13.73 8.01 -6.08
N LEU A 207 -13.21 6.85 -5.66
CA LEU A 207 -13.39 5.57 -6.34
C LEU A 207 -14.26 4.68 -5.47
N GLU A 208 -15.42 4.23 -5.98
CA GLU A 208 -16.29 3.27 -5.30
C GLU A 208 -16.07 1.86 -5.86
N TYR A 209 -15.76 0.92 -4.96
CA TYR A 209 -15.38 -0.46 -5.29
C TYR A 209 -16.46 -1.47 -4.88
N ASN A 210 -16.94 -1.37 -3.64
CA ASN A 210 -17.85 -2.33 -3.00
C ASN A 210 -18.94 -1.55 -2.25
N PRO A 211 -20.01 -1.09 -2.91
CA PRO A 211 -21.03 -0.25 -2.26
C PRO A 211 -21.76 -0.98 -1.12
N ASP A 212 -22.00 -2.28 -1.28
CA ASP A 212 -22.83 -3.15 -0.43
C ASP A 212 -22.05 -3.93 0.65
N SER A 213 -20.87 -3.44 1.09
CA SER A 213 -19.94 -4.11 2.02
C SER A 213 -19.76 -3.42 3.36
#